data_AF-A0A7K7FKW8-F1
#
_entry.id   AF-A0A7K7FKW8-F1
#
_cell.length_a   1.000
_cell.length_b   1.000
_cell.length_c   1.000
_cell.angle_alpha   90.00
_cell.angle_beta   90.00
_cell.angle_gamma   90.00
#
_symmetry.space_group_name_H-M   'P 1'
#
loop_
_entity.id
_entity.type
_entity.pdbx_description
1 polymer ?
#
loop_
_entity_poly.entity_id
_entity_poly.type
_entity_poly.pdbx_seq_one_letter_code
_entity_poly.pdbx_strand_id
1 'polypeptide(L)'
;MGGWEMIRKIGDTSASYRYTSRYILKAGQTVTIWAANAGVTASPPTDLIWKNQNSWGTGEDVKVVLKNSQGEEVAQRSTVFKTTIHEGEEEEVEEEVAEALEEEDLYRQQVSC
;
A
#
# COMPACT_ATOMS: atom_id res chain seq x y z
N MET A 1 -7.86 26.31 -0.99
CA MET A 1 -7.04 25.40 -0.16
C MET A 1 -5.74 26.05 0.29
N GLY A 2 -5.67 27.39 0.39
CA GLY A 2 -4.46 28.05 0.84
C GLY A 2 -4.09 27.62 2.26
N GLY A 3 -2.85 27.16 2.46
CA GLY A 3 -2.36 26.72 3.77
C GLY A 3 -2.82 25.32 4.21
N TRP A 4 -3.54 24.59 3.36
CA TRP A 4 -3.90 23.19 3.64
C TRP A 4 -2.67 22.29 3.52
N GLU A 5 -2.71 21.15 4.20
CA GLU A 5 -1.63 20.17 4.22
C GLU A 5 -2.17 18.77 3.93
N MET A 6 -1.55 18.08 2.98
CA MET A 6 -1.79 16.66 2.71
C MET A 6 -0.62 15.87 3.28
N ILE A 7 -0.90 14.93 4.18
CA ILE A 7 0.10 14.08 4.83
C ILE A 7 -0.06 12.66 4.28
N ARG A 8 1.02 12.11 3.73
CA ARG A 8 1.12 10.70 3.35
C ARG A 8 1.90 9.96 4.43
N LYS A 9 1.39 8.83 4.90
CA LYS A 9 2.04 7.91 5.83
C LYS A 9 2.15 6.52 5.19
N ILE A 10 3.34 5.94 5.24
CA ILE A 10 3.67 4.59 4.75
C ILE A 10 4.53 3.94 5.83
N GLY A 11 4.04 2.89 6.48
CA GLY A 11 4.62 2.36 7.71
C GLY A 11 4.80 3.47 8.76
N ASP A 12 6.02 3.67 9.23
CA ASP A 12 6.39 4.74 10.18
C ASP A 12 6.85 6.05 9.52
N THR A 13 7.04 6.04 8.20
CA THR A 13 7.51 7.21 7.46
C THR A 13 6.33 8.09 7.09
N SER A 14 6.46 9.40 7.29
CA SER A 14 5.48 10.38 6.84
C SER A 14 6.11 11.50 6.01
N ALA A 15 5.36 12.01 5.05
CA ALA A 15 5.73 13.15 4.24
C ALA A 15 4.53 14.10 4.14
N SER A 16 4.76 15.41 4.22
CA SER A 16 3.71 16.43 4.07
C SER A 16 3.89 17.29 2.83
N TYR A 17 2.77 17.54 2.15
CA TYR A 17 2.66 18.44 1.01
C TYR A 17 1.78 19.62 1.42
N ARG A 18 2.30 20.84 1.31
CA ARG A 18 1.56 22.05 1.65
C ARG A 18 1.08 22.76 0.40
N TYR A 19 -0.23 23.00 0.31
CA TYR A 19 -0.81 23.82 -0.75
C TYR A 19 -0.38 25.28 -0.59
N THR A 20 0.00 25.93 -1.69
CA THR A 20 0.37 27.35 -1.67
C THR A 20 -0.80 28.21 -1.19
N SER A 21 -0.53 29.32 -0.50
CA SER A 21 -1.58 30.17 0.09
C SER A 21 -2.59 30.70 -0.94
N ARG A 22 -2.20 30.83 -2.21
CA ARG A 22 -3.07 31.29 -3.30
C ARG A 22 -3.79 30.17 -4.05
N TYR A 23 -3.62 28.91 -3.64
CA TYR A 23 -4.21 27.79 -4.35
C TYR A 23 -5.72 27.68 -4.12
N ILE A 24 -6.48 27.62 -5.22
CA ILE A 24 -7.95 27.52 -5.23
C ILE A 24 -8.34 26.25 -5.99
N LEU A 25 -9.07 25.35 -5.32
CA LEU A 25 -9.74 24.22 -5.95
C LEU A 25 -11.20 24.61 -6.16
N LYS A 26 -11.65 24.73 -7.40
CA LYS A 26 -13.05 25.08 -7.68
C LYS A 26 -13.97 23.87 -7.45
N ALA A 27 -15.25 24.13 -7.25
CA ALA A 27 -16.26 23.09 -7.11
C ALA A 27 -16.26 22.16 -8.34
N GLY A 28 -16.35 20.85 -8.10
CA GLY A 28 -16.33 19.83 -9.15
C GLY A 28 -14.96 19.60 -9.83
N GLN A 29 -13.91 20.34 -9.45
CA GLN A 29 -12.57 20.11 -9.99
C GLN A 29 -11.76 19.14 -9.13
N THR A 30 -10.77 18.54 -9.77
CA THR A 30 -9.79 17.65 -9.14
C THR A 30 -8.40 18.25 -9.24
N VAL A 31 -7.58 17.94 -8.26
CA VAL A 31 -6.14 18.21 -8.27
C VAL A 31 -5.39 16.91 -8.01
N THR A 32 -4.32 16.70 -8.77
CA THR A 32 -3.44 15.55 -8.64
C THR A 32 -2.07 16.03 -8.18
N ILE A 33 -1.56 15.42 -7.11
CA ILE A 33 -0.20 15.65 -6.61
C ILE A 33 0.67 14.48 -7.09
N TRP A 34 1.55 14.76 -8.05
CA TRP A 34 2.45 13.79 -8.65
C TRP A 34 3.78 13.73 -7.90
N ALA A 35 4.39 12.55 -7.86
CA ALA A 35 5.77 12.39 -7.39
C ALA A 35 6.76 13.10 -8.33
N ALA A 36 7.93 13.48 -7.81
CA ALA A 36 8.97 14.18 -8.57
C ALA A 36 9.47 13.38 -9.79
N ASN A 37 9.54 12.05 -9.66
CA ASN A 37 10.00 11.12 -10.68
C ASN A 37 8.84 10.51 -11.51
N ALA A 38 7.62 11.05 -11.44
CA ALA A 38 6.48 10.53 -12.18
C ALA A 38 6.55 10.77 -13.70
N GLY A 39 7.51 11.58 -14.18
CA GLY A 39 7.62 11.95 -15.60
C GLY A 39 6.51 12.89 -16.10
N VAL A 40 5.70 13.43 -15.20
CA VAL A 40 4.61 14.36 -15.52
C VAL A 40 5.08 15.81 -15.44
N THR A 41 4.71 16.62 -16.44
CA THR A 41 4.97 18.07 -16.40
C THR A 41 3.93 18.78 -15.54
N ALA A 42 4.37 19.68 -14.67
CA ALA A 42 3.46 20.47 -13.83
C ALA A 42 2.51 21.30 -14.69
N SER A 43 1.20 21.22 -14.40
CA SER A 43 0.16 22.04 -15.03
C SER A 43 -0.80 22.59 -13.96
N PRO A 44 -0.39 23.58 -13.16
CA PRO A 44 -1.26 24.17 -12.15
C PRO A 44 -2.52 24.81 -12.76
N PRO A 45 -3.70 24.68 -12.13
CA PRO A 45 -3.91 24.13 -10.80
C PRO A 45 -4.13 22.61 -10.74
N THR A 46 -4.39 21.94 -11.86
CA THR A 46 -4.84 20.53 -11.87
C THR A 46 -3.73 19.54 -11.53
N ASP A 47 -2.50 19.81 -11.97
CA ASP A 47 -1.38 18.89 -11.83
C ASP A 47 -0.22 19.57 -11.12
N LEU A 48 0.05 19.14 -9.89
CA LEU A 48 1.11 19.68 -9.04
C LEU A 48 2.19 18.63 -8.83
N ILE A 49 3.46 19.06 -8.72
CA ILE A 49 4.60 18.17 -8.49
C ILE A 49 5.09 18.30 -7.05
N TRP A 50 5.21 17.17 -6.35
CA TRP A 50 5.85 17.07 -5.05
C TRP A 50 7.36 16.92 -5.21
N LYS A 51 8.02 18.05 -5.47
CA LYS A 51 9.42 18.14 -5.92
C LYS A 51 10.45 17.32 -5.13
N ASN A 52 10.24 17.13 -3.83
CA ASN A 52 11.18 16.45 -2.93
C ASN A 52 10.70 15.05 -2.52
N GLN A 53 9.77 14.46 -3.26
CA GLN A 53 9.23 13.13 -2.96
C GLN A 53 9.16 12.29 -4.23
N ASN A 54 9.89 11.18 -4.23
CA ASN A 54 9.76 10.15 -5.25
C ASN A 54 8.53 9.29 -5.00
N SER A 55 8.15 8.53 -6.03
CA SER A 55 7.13 7.50 -5.95
C SER A 55 7.47 6.47 -4.87
N TRP A 56 6.47 5.98 -4.16
CA TRP A 56 6.62 4.96 -3.13
C TRP A 56 6.50 3.52 -3.65
N GLY A 57 6.37 3.33 -4.97
CA GLY A 57 6.22 2.01 -5.57
C GLY A 57 4.82 1.40 -5.37
N THR A 58 4.73 0.11 -5.64
CA THR A 58 3.53 -0.73 -5.45
C THR A 58 3.74 -1.66 -4.27
N GLY A 59 2.66 -2.15 -3.65
CA GLY A 59 2.77 -3.15 -2.58
C GLY A 59 2.72 -2.59 -1.15
N GLU A 60 2.66 -1.27 -1.02
CA GLU A 60 2.71 -0.59 0.27
C GLU A 60 1.34 -0.18 0.79
N ASP A 61 1.15 -0.28 2.10
CA ASP A 61 0.01 0.29 2.79
C ASP A 61 0.18 1.80 2.91
N VAL A 62 -0.73 2.55 2.28
CA VAL A 62 -0.64 4.01 2.20
C VAL A 62 -1.83 4.64 2.89
N LYS A 63 -1.55 5.50 3.87
CA LYS A 63 -2.53 6.36 4.51
C LYS A 63 -2.31 7.81 4.07
N VAL A 64 -3.36 8.48 3.64
CA VAL A 64 -3.36 9.90 3.28
C VAL A 64 -4.35 10.63 4.17
N VAL A 65 -3.90 11.72 4.78
CA VAL A 65 -4.68 12.62 5.63
C VAL A 65 -4.66 14.01 5.02
N LEU A 66 -5.80 14.68 4.97
CA LEU A 66 -5.92 16.06 4.54
C LEU A 66 -6.29 16.93 5.72
N LYS A 67 -5.48 17.95 5.96
CA LYS A 67 -5.68 18.96 7.01
C LYS A 67 -6.00 20.32 6.41
N ASN A 68 -6.93 21.03 7.04
CA ASN A 68 -7.26 22.40 6.67
C ASN A 68 -6.17 23.39 7.14
N SER A 69 -6.36 24.69 6.87
CA SER A 69 -5.40 25.74 7.25
C SER A 69 -5.27 25.96 8.75
N GLN A 70 -6.19 25.42 9.57
CA GLN A 70 -6.12 25.44 11.04
C GLN A 70 -5.40 24.20 11.60
N GLY A 71 -5.00 23.25 10.73
CA GLY A 71 -4.36 22.00 11.14
C GLY A 71 -5.35 20.89 11.53
N GLU A 72 -6.65 21.10 11.35
CA GLU A 72 -7.68 20.11 11.64
C GLU A 72 -7.78 19.09 10.52
N GLU A 73 -7.90 17.82 10.87
CA GLU A 73 -8.14 16.74 9.90
C GLU A 73 -9.57 16.82 9.36
N VAL A 74 -9.68 16.91 8.03
CA VAL A 74 -10.98 17.06 7.34
C VAL A 74 -11.28 15.91 6.38
N ALA A 75 -10.28 15.12 6.01
CA ALA A 75 -10.47 13.89 5.25
C ALA A 75 -9.31 12.93 5.45
N GLN A 76 -9.59 11.63 5.31
CA GLN A 76 -8.59 10.57 5.37
C GLN A 76 -8.95 9.46 4.37
N ARG A 77 -7.92 8.85 3.79
CA ARG A 77 -8.06 7.64 2.97
C ARG A 77 -6.89 6.69 3.24
N SER A 78 -7.17 5.41 3.37
CA SER A 78 -6.15 4.37 3.47
C SER A 78 -6.29 3.37 2.31
N THR A 79 -5.16 2.89 1.81
CA THR A 79 -5.05 1.80 0.83
C THR A 79 -4.25 0.70 1.49
N VAL A 80 -4.79 -0.52 1.48
CA VAL A 80 -4.13 -1.71 2.02
C VAL A 80 -3.78 -2.63 0.86
N PHE A 81 -2.52 -3.04 0.76
CA PHE A 81 -2.07 -4.02 -0.20
C PHE A 81 -2.10 -5.41 0.45
N LYS A 82 -2.91 -6.32 -0.10
CA LYS A 82 -2.94 -7.72 0.35
C LYS A 82 -2.26 -8.60 -0.68
N THR A 83 -1.17 -9.24 -0.29
CA THR A 83 -0.60 -10.36 -1.05
C THR A 83 -1.37 -11.63 -0.66
N THR A 84 -1.89 -12.37 -1.64
CA THR A 84 -2.34 -13.76 -1.43
C THR A 84 -1.10 -14.61 -1.16
N ILE A 85 -0.77 -14.81 0.11
CA ILE A 85 0.10 -15.91 0.53
C ILE A 85 -0.85 -17.10 0.68
N HIS A 86 -0.70 -18.13 -0.15
CA HIS A 86 -1.39 -19.40 0.04
C HIS A 86 -0.66 -20.16 1.17
N GLU A 87 -1.12 -20.03 2.41
CA GLU A 87 -0.62 -20.78 3.57
C GLU A 87 -1.21 -22.20 3.65
N GLY A 88 -1.53 -22.84 2.51
CA GLY A 88 -2.29 -24.09 2.47
C GLY A 88 -1.55 -25.32 1.95
N GLU A 89 -0.30 -25.18 1.51
CA GLU A 89 0.45 -26.30 0.88
C GLU A 89 1.34 -27.07 1.86
N GLU A 90 1.56 -26.57 3.09
CA GLU A 90 2.42 -27.25 4.07
C GLU A 90 1.73 -28.41 4.80
N GLU A 91 0.41 -28.30 5.09
CA GLU A 91 -0.34 -29.37 5.77
C GLU A 91 -0.60 -30.58 4.87
N GLU A 92 -0.89 -30.39 3.58
CA GLU A 92 -1.14 -31.50 2.64
C GLU A 92 0.11 -32.37 2.40
N VAL A 93 1.30 -31.76 2.43
CA VAL A 93 2.57 -32.50 2.26
C VAL A 93 2.92 -33.30 3.51
N GLU A 94 2.58 -32.82 4.71
CA GLU A 94 2.77 -33.62 5.95
C GLU A 94 1.83 -34.83 5.98
N GLU A 95 0.59 -34.69 5.51
CA GLU A 95 -0.38 -35.80 5.45
C GLU A 95 0.03 -36.87 4.42
N GLU A 96 0.45 -36.47 3.20
CA GLU A 96 0.94 -37.42 2.18
C GLU A 96 2.20 -38.19 2.63
N VAL A 97 3.11 -37.53 3.36
CA VAL A 97 4.32 -38.17 3.88
C VAL A 97 3.99 -39.14 5.01
N ALA A 98 2.99 -38.84 5.85
CA ALA A 98 2.55 -39.74 6.91
C ALA A 98 1.89 -41.01 6.34
N GLU A 99 1.00 -40.88 5.35
CA GLU A 99 0.35 -42.02 4.70
C GLU A 99 1.36 -42.93 4.00
N ALA A 100 2.37 -42.35 3.32
CA ALA A 100 3.42 -43.11 2.65
C ALA A 100 4.29 -43.94 3.61
N LEU A 101 4.51 -43.44 4.83
CA LEU A 101 5.31 -44.15 5.85
C LEU A 101 4.52 -45.31 6.48
N GLU A 102 3.20 -45.16 6.68
CA GLU A 102 2.35 -46.24 7.21
C GLU A 102 2.22 -47.41 6.23
N GLU A 103 2.05 -47.13 4.93
CA GLU A 103 2.00 -48.16 3.88
C GLU A 103 3.32 -48.95 3.76
N GLU A 104 4.47 -48.29 3.92
CA GLU A 104 5.78 -48.96 3.85
C GLU A 104 6.02 -49.90 5.06
N ASP A 105 5.56 -49.51 6.26
CA ASP A 105 5.71 -50.33 7.47
C ASP A 105 4.80 -51.57 7.42
N LEU A 106 3.60 -51.44 6.84
CA LEU A 106 2.68 -52.55 6.59
C LEU A 106 3.29 -53.57 5.61
N TYR A 107 3.91 -53.09 4.53
CA TYR A 107 4.56 -53.95 3.54
C TYR A 107 5.72 -54.73 4.17
N ARG A 108 6.57 -54.06 4.97
CA ARG A 108 7.71 -54.68 5.67
C ARG A 108 7.28 -55.78 6.64
N GLN A 109 6.12 -55.63 7.28
CA GLN A 109 5.61 -56.62 8.24
C GLN A 109 5.04 -57.88 7.56
N GLN A 110 4.56 -57.76 6.32
CA GLN A 110 3.95 -58.86 5.58
C GLN A 110 4.97 -59.78 4.87
N VAL A 111 6.19 -59.30 4.60
CA VAL A 111 7.29 -60.10 4.00
C VAL A 111 8.11 -60.89 5.04
N SER A 112 7.84 -60.71 6.33
CA SER A 112 8.54 -61.41 7.44
C SER A 112 7.79 -62.65 7.97
N CYS A 113 6.75 -63.12 7.27
CA CYS A 113 6.07 -64.40 7.55
C CYS A 113 6.50 -65.51 6.59
#